data_AF-A0A1B9SCJ4-F1
#
_entry.id   AF-A0A1B9SCJ4-F1
#
_cell.length_a   1.000
_cell.length_b   1.000
_cell.length_c   1.000
_cell.angle_alpha   90.00
_cell.angle_beta   90.00
_cell.angle_gamma   90.00
#
_symmetry.space_group_name_H-M   'P 1'
#
loop_
_entity.id
_entity.type
_entity.pdbx_description
1 polymer ?
#
loop_
_entity_poly.entity_id
_entity_poly.type
_entity_poly.pdbx_seq_one_letter_code
_entity_poly.pdbx_strand_id
1 'polypeptide(L)'
;MRMKRIGILVICGFLAGCGEKGPSNAEIETAVLNRMAQQYQEAVTTYGQAAAEWHVIPPQAVKVVSVDNIRSEDEATYLADVTLERIKTGAKDTRALSLRKIEGDWRVVSQ
;
A
#
# COMPACT_ATOMS: atom_id res chain seq x y z
N MET A 1 -30.86 -53.63 22.97
CA MET A 1 -30.70 -52.16 22.77
C MET A 1 -29.23 -51.78 22.85
N ARG A 2 -28.59 -51.49 21.72
CA ARG A 2 -27.36 -50.69 21.61
C ARG A 2 -27.31 -50.13 20.19
N MET A 3 -27.79 -48.90 20.01
CA MET A 3 -27.60 -48.15 18.76
C MET A 3 -26.32 -47.34 18.88
N LYS A 4 -25.26 -47.76 18.19
CA LYS A 4 -24.08 -46.93 17.94
C LYS A 4 -24.38 -46.06 16.71
N ARG A 5 -24.69 -44.79 16.93
CA ARG A 5 -24.78 -43.80 15.85
C ARG A 5 -23.38 -43.23 15.62
N ILE A 6 -22.85 -43.51 14.43
CA ILE A 6 -21.70 -42.81 13.85
C ILE A 6 -22.22 -41.42 13.44
N GLY A 7 -21.58 -40.37 13.94
CA GLY A 7 -21.83 -39.00 13.53
C GLY A 7 -20.49 -38.31 13.35
N ILE A 8 -19.97 -38.37 12.13
CA ILE A 8 -18.88 -37.51 11.66
C ILE A 8 -19.44 -36.09 11.64
N LEU A 9 -18.82 -35.17 12.38
CA LEU A 9 -19.01 -33.74 12.13
C LEU A 9 -17.64 -33.10 11.94
N VAL A 10 -17.33 -32.97 10.65
CA VAL A 10 -16.31 -32.08 10.09
C VAL A 10 -16.63 -30.67 10.58
N ILE A 11 -15.82 -30.14 11.49
CA ILE A 11 -15.71 -28.69 11.67
C ILE A 11 -14.37 -28.32 11.06
N CYS A 12 -14.48 -27.66 9.90
CA CYS A 12 -13.43 -27.02 9.17
C CYS A 12 -12.54 -26.20 10.11
N GLY A 13 -11.37 -26.73 10.44
CA GLY A 13 -10.24 -25.96 10.95
C GLY A 13 -9.67 -25.08 9.84
N PHE A 14 -10.48 -24.17 9.30
CA PHE A 14 -10.03 -23.06 8.46
C PHE A 14 -9.52 -21.93 9.37
N LEU A 15 -8.54 -22.26 10.21
CA LEU A 15 -7.70 -21.31 10.93
C LEU A 15 -6.23 -21.70 10.72
N ALA A 16 -5.92 -22.24 9.53
CA ALA A 16 -4.65 -21.91 8.94
C ALA A 16 -4.72 -20.40 8.70
N GLY A 17 -4.05 -19.64 9.56
CA GLY A 17 -3.75 -18.25 9.24
C GLY A 17 -3.16 -18.26 7.84
N CYS A 18 -3.94 -17.77 6.86
CA CYS A 18 -3.35 -17.14 5.70
C CYS A 18 -2.50 -16.04 6.28
N GLY A 19 -1.20 -16.31 6.49
CA GLY A 19 -0.24 -15.23 6.70
C GLY A 19 -0.51 -14.28 5.57
N GLU A 20 -1.06 -13.10 5.88
CA GLU A 20 -1.38 -12.13 4.84
C GLU A 20 -0.08 -11.92 4.08
N LYS A 21 -0.06 -12.38 2.83
CA LYS A 21 1.06 -12.15 1.95
C LYS A 21 1.23 -10.64 1.94
N GLY A 22 2.39 -10.17 2.40
CA GLY A 22 2.74 -8.76 2.37
C GLY A 22 2.51 -8.16 0.99
N PRO A 23 2.44 -6.82 0.89
CA PRO A 23 2.05 -6.16 -0.34
C PRO A 23 3.00 -6.53 -1.49
N SER A 24 2.43 -6.81 -2.66
CA SER A 24 3.17 -6.94 -3.91
C SER A 24 3.61 -5.57 -4.43
N ASN A 25 4.64 -5.53 -5.30
CA ASN A 25 5.13 -4.28 -5.89
C ASN A 25 4.00 -3.47 -6.57
N ALA A 26 3.09 -4.13 -7.28
CA ALA A 26 1.96 -3.46 -7.94
C ALA A 26 0.97 -2.83 -6.93
N GLU A 27 0.72 -3.48 -5.80
CA GLU A 27 -0.12 -2.93 -4.72
C GLU A 27 0.56 -1.74 -4.06
N ILE A 28 1.89 -1.80 -3.87
CA ILE A 28 2.68 -0.68 -3.33
C ILE A 28 2.64 0.50 -4.29
N GLU A 29 2.92 0.28 -5.58
CA GLU A 29 2.86 1.32 -6.61
C GLU A 29 1.49 2.01 -6.63
N THR A 30 0.42 1.22 -6.59
CA THR A 30 -0.95 1.73 -6.53
C THR A 30 -1.17 2.57 -5.27
N ALA A 31 -0.75 2.08 -4.10
CA ALA A 31 -0.87 2.80 -2.83
C ALA A 31 -0.11 4.14 -2.85
N VAL A 32 1.11 4.15 -3.41
CA VAL A 32 1.94 5.36 -3.53
C VAL A 32 1.28 6.38 -4.45
N LEU A 33 0.87 5.97 -5.65
CA LEU A 33 0.25 6.88 -6.62
C LEU A 33 -1.08 7.43 -6.09
N ASN A 34 -1.88 6.62 -5.41
CA ASN A 34 -3.11 7.07 -4.76
C ASN A 34 -2.83 8.10 -3.66
N ARG A 35 -1.82 7.87 -2.82
CA ARG A 35 -1.41 8.85 -1.79
C ARG A 35 -0.96 10.16 -2.40
N MET A 36 -0.18 10.12 -3.47
CA MET A 36 0.26 11.32 -4.18
C MET A 36 -0.91 12.08 -4.82
N ALA A 37 -1.86 11.35 -5.41
CA ALA A 37 -3.07 11.95 -5.97
C ALA A 37 -3.92 12.65 -4.90
N GLN A 38 -4.08 12.03 -3.73
CA GLN A 38 -4.76 12.64 -2.58
C GLN A 38 -4.07 13.92 -2.12
N GLN A 39 -2.75 13.87 -1.89
CA GLN A 39 -1.97 15.05 -1.49
C GLN A 39 -2.04 16.18 -2.52
N TYR A 40 -2.01 15.84 -3.81
CA TYR A 40 -2.16 16.82 -4.88
C TYR A 40 -3.57 17.43 -4.87
N GLN A 41 -4.63 16.62 -4.74
CA GLN A 41 -6.01 17.11 -4.69
C GLN A 41 -6.27 18.00 -3.47
N GLU A 42 -5.69 17.66 -2.31
CA GLU A 42 -5.72 18.48 -1.10
C GLU A 42 -5.02 19.83 -1.34
N ALA A 43 -3.84 19.82 -1.97
CA ALA A 43 -3.13 21.04 -2.33
C ALA A 43 -3.89 21.89 -3.35
N VAL A 44 -4.53 21.28 -4.36
CA VAL A 44 -5.37 21.97 -5.34
C VAL A 44 -6.56 22.63 -4.66
N THR A 45 -7.18 21.96 -3.69
CA THR A 45 -8.33 22.50 -2.94
C THR A 45 -7.92 23.63 -2.01
N THR A 46 -6.73 23.55 -1.41
CA THR A 46 -6.23 24.53 -0.44
C THR A 46 -5.68 25.79 -1.13
N TYR A 47 -4.92 25.62 -2.20
CA TYR A 47 -4.13 26.71 -2.81
C TYR A 47 -4.59 27.06 -4.24
N GLY A 48 -5.47 26.26 -4.84
CA GLY A 48 -5.75 26.32 -6.27
C GLY A 48 -4.69 25.57 -7.09
N GLN A 49 -5.03 25.20 -8.33
CA GLN A 49 -4.20 24.31 -9.16
C GLN A 49 -2.79 24.84 -9.42
N ALA A 50 -2.66 26.10 -9.83
CA ALA A 50 -1.36 26.68 -10.16
C ALA A 50 -0.41 26.69 -8.96
N ALA A 51 -0.92 27.00 -7.77
CA ALA A 51 -0.12 26.99 -6.55
C ALA A 51 0.16 25.56 -6.04
N ALA A 52 -0.77 24.63 -6.21
CA ALA A 52 -0.57 23.23 -5.84
C ALA A 52 0.64 22.61 -6.53
N GLU A 53 0.87 22.92 -7.82
CA GLU A 53 2.03 22.44 -8.58
C GLU A 53 3.38 22.98 -8.04
N TRP A 54 3.37 24.11 -7.31
CA TRP A 54 4.56 24.60 -6.59
C TRP A 54 4.78 23.90 -5.26
N HIS A 55 3.70 23.46 -4.59
CA HIS A 55 3.75 22.87 -3.26
C HIS A 55 3.93 21.35 -3.27
N VAL A 56 3.33 20.66 -4.24
CA VAL A 56 3.27 19.21 -4.31
C VAL A 56 3.56 18.74 -5.72
N ILE A 57 4.35 17.68 -5.84
CA ILE A 57 4.64 17.07 -7.14
C ILE A 57 3.37 16.35 -7.62
N PRO A 58 2.81 16.70 -8.79
CA PRO A 58 1.65 16.02 -9.30
C PRO A 58 1.97 14.55 -9.61
N PRO A 59 1.03 13.60 -9.39
CA PRO A 59 1.27 12.17 -9.58
C PRO A 59 1.66 11.83 -11.03
N GLN A 60 1.13 12.55 -12.02
CA GLN A 60 1.47 12.36 -13.44
C GLN A 60 2.88 12.83 -13.82
N ALA A 61 3.59 13.55 -12.95
CA ALA A 61 4.97 14.00 -13.21
C ALA A 61 6.03 13.03 -12.68
N VAL A 62 5.62 11.93 -12.08
CA VAL A 62 6.50 10.90 -11.52
C VAL A 62 6.13 9.52 -12.03
N LYS A 63 7.09 8.60 -11.93
CA LYS A 63 6.86 7.16 -12.06
C LYS A 63 7.59 6.45 -10.93
N VAL A 64 7.02 5.35 -10.44
CA VAL A 64 7.75 4.42 -9.56
C VAL A 64 8.71 3.62 -10.42
N VAL A 65 9.99 3.59 -10.06
CA VAL A 65 11.03 2.87 -10.82
C VAL A 65 11.61 1.70 -10.05
N SER A 66 11.49 1.70 -8.73
CA SER A 66 11.82 0.53 -7.91
C SER A 66 10.99 0.50 -6.63
N VAL A 67 10.75 -0.72 -6.15
CA VAL A 67 10.18 -1.01 -4.85
C VAL A 67 11.04 -2.11 -4.24
N ASP A 68 11.76 -1.75 -3.18
CA ASP A 68 12.81 -2.55 -2.57
C ASP A 68 12.58 -2.68 -1.05
N ASN A 69 13.31 -3.59 -0.40
CA ASN A 69 13.35 -3.75 1.06
C ASN A 69 11.98 -3.89 1.74
N ILE A 70 11.03 -4.57 1.08
CA ILE A 70 9.70 -4.86 1.63
C ILE A 70 9.84 -5.76 2.85
N ARG A 71 9.45 -5.25 4.02
CA ARG A 71 9.57 -5.95 5.31
C ARG A 71 8.38 -5.64 6.20
N SER A 72 7.98 -6.61 7.01
CA SER A 72 6.98 -6.40 8.05
C SER A 72 7.61 -5.66 9.23
N GLU A 73 6.92 -4.67 9.79
CA GLU A 73 7.27 -4.01 11.05
C GLU A 73 6.56 -4.69 12.23
N ASP A 74 5.24 -4.92 12.13
CA ASP A 74 4.39 -5.44 13.21
C ASP A 74 3.29 -6.41 12.72
N GLU A 75 3.54 -7.14 11.62
CA GLU A 75 2.61 -8.04 10.91
C GLU A 75 1.41 -7.36 10.25
N ALA A 76 1.00 -6.18 10.72
CA ALA A 76 -0.06 -5.36 10.13
C ALA A 76 0.49 -4.24 9.23
N THR A 77 1.69 -3.76 9.53
CA THR A 77 2.37 -2.65 8.86
C THR A 77 3.61 -3.18 8.16
N TYR A 78 3.78 -2.75 6.91
CA TYR A 78 4.93 -3.10 6.08
C TYR A 78 5.70 -1.83 5.71
N LEU A 79 7.01 -1.91 5.76
CA LEU A 79 7.91 -0.88 5.24
C LEU A 79 8.39 -1.30 3.85
N ALA A 80 8.39 -0.37 2.92
CA ALA A 80 9.00 -0.54 1.60
C ALA A 80 9.77 0.71 1.21
N ASP A 81 10.94 0.52 0.58
CA ASP A 81 11.71 1.61 0.02
C ASP A 81 11.28 1.80 -1.43
N VAL A 82 10.70 2.95 -1.75
CA VAL A 82 10.16 3.26 -3.07
C VAL A 82 11.00 4.35 -3.72
N THR A 83 11.50 4.07 -4.92
CA THR A 83 12.21 5.06 -5.73
C THR A 83 11.26 5.67 -6.76
N LEU A 84 11.08 6.99 -6.68
CA LEU A 84 10.33 7.79 -7.62
C LEU A 84 11.28 8.50 -8.58
N GLU A 85 11.00 8.46 -9.88
CA GLU A 85 11.70 9.23 -10.89
C GLU A 85 10.79 10.33 -11.44
N ARG A 86 11.27 11.58 -11.42
CA ARG A 86 10.59 12.70 -12.08
C ARG A 86 10.74 12.57 -13.59
N ILE A 87 9.63 12.48 -14.31
CA ILE A 87 9.60 12.20 -15.76
C ILE A 87 10.37 13.27 -16.56
N LYS A 88 10.22 14.55 -16.19
CA LYS A 88 10.81 15.67 -16.94
C LYS A 88 12.31 15.83 -16.72
N THR A 89 12.80 15.56 -15.52
CA THR A 89 14.19 15.84 -15.13
C THR A 89 15.06 14.59 -14.98
N GLY A 90 14.44 13.41 -14.91
CA GLY A 90 15.13 12.15 -14.58
C GLY A 90 15.63 12.08 -13.13
N ALA A 91 15.34 13.09 -12.31
CA ALA A 91 15.75 13.11 -10.91
C ALA A 91 15.05 12.00 -10.13
N LYS A 92 15.82 11.24 -9.34
CA LYS A 92 15.35 10.13 -8.54
C LYS A 92 15.34 10.49 -7.05
N ASP A 93 14.31 10.04 -6.36
CA ASP A 93 14.15 10.21 -4.92
C ASP A 93 13.65 8.90 -4.31
N THR A 94 14.38 8.37 -3.33
CA THR A 94 14.04 7.10 -2.65
C THR A 94 13.51 7.42 -1.27
N ARG A 95 12.34 6.86 -0.93
CA ARG A 95 11.68 7.08 0.36
C ARG A 95 11.22 5.77 0.96
N ALA A 96 11.44 5.61 2.26
CA ALA A 96 10.82 4.54 3.04
C ALA A 96 9.36 4.92 3.31
N LEU A 97 8.43 4.01 3.00
CA LEU A 97 7.00 4.20 3.18
C LEU A 97 6.42 3.10 4.06
N SER A 98 5.58 3.50 5.01
CA SER A 98 4.76 2.60 5.83
C SER A 98 3.44 2.33 5.13
N LEU A 99 3.13 1.05 4.95
CA LEU A 99 1.98 0.52 4.24
C LEU A 99 1.15 -0.32 5.19
N ARG A 100 -0.17 -0.11 5.17
CA ARG A 100 -1.10 -0.94 5.92
C ARG A 100 -2.31 -1.27 5.07
N LYS A 101 -2.84 -2.47 5.24
CA LYS A 101 -4.07 -2.88 4.58
C LYS A 101 -5.27 -2.30 5.34
N ILE A 102 -6.05 -1.47 4.67
CA ILE A 102 -7.21 -0.77 5.21
C ILE A 102 -8.37 -1.04 4.27
N GLU A 103 -9.46 -1.62 4.80
CA GLU A 103 -10.68 -1.92 4.03
C GLU A 103 -10.44 -2.82 2.79
N GLY A 104 -9.38 -3.63 2.80
CA GLY A 104 -9.00 -4.51 1.69
C GLY A 104 -7.92 -3.95 0.77
N ASP A 105 -7.61 -2.66 0.85
CA ASP A 105 -6.60 -2.00 0.01
C ASP A 105 -5.35 -1.64 0.80
N TRP A 106 -4.18 -1.77 0.17
CA TRP A 106 -2.95 -1.24 0.73
C TRP A 106 -2.93 0.29 0.63
N ARG A 107 -2.68 0.96 1.75
CA ARG A 107 -2.60 2.42 1.83
C ARG A 107 -1.29 2.83 2.49
N VAL A 108 -0.70 3.92 1.99
CA VAL A 108 0.43 4.57 2.65
C VAL A 108 -0.11 5.31 3.86
N VAL A 109 0.30 4.92 5.06
CA VAL A 109 -0.23 5.50 6.32
C VAL A 109 0.60 6.66 6.84
N SER A 110 1.85 6.83 6.38
CA SER A 110 2.84 7.80 6.89
C SER A 110 3.06 7.70 8.42
N GLN A 111 4.28 7.99 8.87
CA GLN A 111 4.60 8.15 10.30
C GLN A 111 4.29 9.56 10.77
#